data_AF-A0A0C3DCF1-F1
#
_entry.id   AF-A0A0C3DCF1-F1
#
_cell.length_a   1.000
_cell.length_b   1.000
_cell.length_c   1.000
_cell.angle_alpha   90.00
_cell.angle_beta   90.00
_cell.angle_gamma   90.00
#
_symmetry.space_group_name_H-M   'P 1'
#
loop_
_entity.id
_entity.type
_entity.pdbx_description
1 polymer ?
#
loop_
_entity_poly.entity_id
_entity_poly.type
_entity_poly.pdbx_seq_one_letter_code
_entity_poly.pdbx_strand_id
1 'polypeptide(L)' 'IYPCLSRMVLDYLSVPATSINVEHLFSCGRLLLSHICSRLSVKSTQALLCLGAWSHLGLVKNEDVLKVGALPEVDNEDE' A
#
# COMPACT_ATOMS: atom_id res chain seq x y z
N ILE A 1 -6.94 -34.92 -9.79
CA ILE A 1 -6.84 -33.61 -9.13
C ILE A 1 -5.52 -33.59 -8.37
N TYR A 2 -4.62 -32.64 -8.66
CA TYR A 2 -3.27 -32.60 -8.09
C TYR A 2 -3.12 -31.36 -7.20
N PRO A 3 -3.45 -31.43 -5.89
CA PRO A 3 -3.52 -30.26 -5.01
C PRO A 3 -2.16 -29.55 -4.84
N CYS A 4 -1.07 -30.32 -4.79
CA CYS A 4 0.28 -29.76 -4.66
C CYS A 4 0.74 -29.09 -5.96
N LEU A 5 0.45 -29.70 -7.11
CA LEU A 5 0.79 -29.14 -8.42
C LEU A 5 -0.01 -27.86 -8.67
N SER A 6 -1.30 -27.82 -8.33
CA SER A 6 -2.09 -26.61 -8.44
C SER A 6 -1.55 -25.47 -7.59
N ARG A 7 -1.07 -25.75 -6.37
CA ARG A 7 -0.45 -24.72 -5.52
C ARG A 7 0.86 -24.20 -6.12
N MET A 8 1.73 -25.08 -6.57
CA MET A 8 2.99 -24.69 -7.24
C MET A 8 2.75 -23.84 -8.49
N VAL A 9 1.75 -24.21 -9.31
CA VAL A 9 1.39 -23.45 -10.52
C VAL A 9 0.84 -22.07 -10.15
N LEU A 10 -0.01 -21.97 -9.12
CA LEU A 10 -0.51 -20.68 -8.63
C LEU A 10 0.64 -19.79 -8.12
N ASP A 11 1.58 -20.36 -7.36
CA ASP A 11 2.75 -19.63 -6.87
C ASP A 11 3.59 -19.11 -8.05
N TYR A 12 3.88 -19.95 -9.05
CA TYR A 12 4.65 -19.56 -10.23
C TYR A 12 3.96 -18.47 -11.07
N LEU A 13 2.65 -18.60 -11.28
CA LEU A 13 1.86 -17.63 -12.05
C LEU A 13 1.60 -16.33 -11.28
N SER A 14 1.72 -16.33 -9.96
CA SER A 14 1.57 -15.13 -9.12
C SER A 14 2.76 -14.17 -9.21
N VAL A 15 3.93 -14.67 -9.66
CA VAL A 15 5.10 -13.83 -9.88
C VAL A 15 4.84 -12.96 -11.11
N PRO A 16 4.77 -11.63 -10.97
CA PRO A 16 4.57 -10.77 -12.12
C PRO A 16 5.78 -10.92 -13.05
N ALA A 17 5.54 -11.22 -14.32
CA ALA A 17 6.59 -11.38 -15.34
C ALA A 17 7.35 -10.06 -15.64
N THR A 18 6.89 -8.94 -15.08
CA THR A 18 7.39 -7.59 -15.37
C THR A 18 7.50 -6.74 -14.11
N SER A 19 8.56 -5.93 -14.01
CA SER A 19 8.73 -4.90 -12.96
C SER A 19 7.74 -3.73 -13.07
N ILE A 20 6.86 -3.72 -14.07
CA ILE A 20 5.92 -2.62 -14.34
C ILE A 20 5.05 -2.30 -13.10
N ASN A 21 4.63 -3.30 -12.32
CA ASN A 21 3.80 -3.05 -11.13
C ASN A 21 4.58 -2.31 -10.02
N VAL A 22 5.85 -2.65 -9.82
CA VAL A 22 6.70 -1.94 -8.84
C VAL A 22 7.08 -0.55 -9.35
N GLU A 23 7.37 -0.39 -10.65
CA GLU A 23 7.67 0.91 -11.25
C GLU A 23 6.47 1.85 -11.23
N HIS A 24 5.27 1.33 -11.50
CA HIS A 24 4.03 2.10 -11.37
C HIS A 24 3.79 2.51 -9.92
N LEU A 25 4.02 1.60 -8.95
CA LEU A 25 3.96 1.94 -7.53
C LEU A 25 4.97 3.02 -7.13
N PHE A 26 6.21 2.99 -7.65
CA PHE A 26 7.20 4.03 -7.40
C PHE A 26 6.87 5.35 -8.10
N SER A 27 6.26 5.30 -9.28
CA SER A 27 5.82 6.50 -10.02
C SER A 27 4.64 7.18 -9.33
N CYS A 28 3.60 6.41 -8.95
CA CYS A 28 2.50 6.90 -8.10
C CYS A 28 3.01 7.32 -6.72
N GLY A 29 3.94 6.56 -6.15
CA GLY A 29 4.61 6.89 -4.89
C GLY A 29 5.38 8.20 -4.97
N ARG A 30 5.93 8.57 -6.14
CA ARG A 30 6.57 9.88 -6.35
C ARG A 30 5.56 11.02 -6.20
N LEU A 31 4.31 10.87 -6.65
CA LEU A 31 3.25 11.85 -6.42
C LEU A 31 2.96 12.02 -4.92
N LEU A 32 2.92 10.91 -4.16
CA LEU A 32 2.80 10.96 -2.69
C LEU A 32 4.03 11.61 -2.04
N LEU A 33 5.23 11.31 -2.56
CA LEU A 33 6.50 11.76 -2.00
C LEU A 33 6.84 13.21 -2.36
N SER A 34 6.34 13.76 -3.47
CA SER A 34 6.66 15.13 -3.90
C SER A 34 5.51 16.11 -3.67
N HIS A 35 4.25 15.70 -3.82
CA HIS A 35 3.11 16.61 -3.73
C HIS A 35 2.51 16.69 -2.31
N ILE A 36 2.69 15.66 -1.47
CA ILE A 36 2.15 15.57 -0.09
C ILE A 36 3.31 15.47 0.94
N CYS A 37 4.52 15.89 0.57
CA CYS A 37 5.74 15.70 1.36
C CYS A 37 5.75 16.44 2.73
N SER A 38 5.25 15.82 3.79
CA SER A 38 5.42 16.30 5.18
C SER A 38 6.27 15.34 6.00
N ARG A 39 7.60 15.36 5.85
CA ARG A 39 8.59 14.63 6.70
C ARG A 39 8.14 13.23 7.18
N LEU A 40 7.47 12.47 6.33
CA LEU A 40 6.96 11.15 6.72
C LEU A 40 8.15 10.20 6.83
N SER A 41 8.26 9.54 7.98
CA SER A 41 9.24 8.47 8.18
C SER A 41 9.07 7.39 7.10
N VAL A 42 10.14 6.64 6.82
CA VAL A 42 10.11 5.51 5.87
C VAL A 42 9.00 4.50 6.23
N LYS A 43 8.71 4.34 7.53
CA LYS A 43 7.64 3.45 8.00
C LYS A 43 6.25 3.97 7.63
N SER A 44 5.99 5.28 7.78
CA SER A 44 4.69 5.85 7.46
C SER A 44 4.46 5.96 5.95
N THR A 45 5.50 6.20 5.16
CA THR A 45 5.39 6.13 3.68
C THR A 45 5.08 4.72 3.20
N GLN A 46 5.74 3.69 3.76
CA GLN A 46 5.42 2.30 3.46
C GLN A 46 3.98 1.93 3.85
N ALA A 47 3.54 2.31 5.05
CA ALA A 47 2.19 2.04 5.52
C ALA A 47 1.12 2.69 4.62
N LEU A 48 1.35 3.93 4.17
CA LEU A 48 0.46 4.62 3.23
C LEU A 48 0.41 3.94 1.86
N LEU A 49 1.54 3.47 1.33
CA LEU A 49 1.56 2.73 0.07
C LEU A 49 0.79 1.41 0.18
N CYS A 50 0.96 0.67 1.27
CA CYS A 50 0.19 -0.55 1.54
C CYS A 50 -1.31 -0.25 1.68
N LEU A 51 -1.67 0.80 2.42
CA LEU A 51 -3.06 1.22 2.60
C LEU A 51 -3.71 1.61 1.27
N GLY A 52 -3.00 2.34 0.42
CA GLY A 52 -3.46 2.69 -0.93
C GLY A 52 -3.67 1.46 -1.81
N ALA A 53 -2.76 0.48 -1.77
CA ALA A 53 -2.91 -0.77 -2.51
C ALA A 53 -4.11 -1.59 -2.01
N TRP A 54 -4.31 -1.67 -0.69
CA TRP A 54 -5.45 -2.38 -0.09
C TRP A 54 -6.79 -1.70 -0.38
N SER A 55 -6.82 -0.37 -0.38
CA SER A 55 -7.98 0.41 -0.82
C SER A 55 -8.36 0.08 -2.27
N HIS A 56 -7.38 0.06 -3.18
CA HIS A 56 -7.62 -0.30 -4.59
C HIS A 56 -8.13 -1.74 -4.75
N LEU A 57 -7.67 -2.66 -3.91
CA LEU A 57 -8.14 -4.05 -3.86
C LEU A 57 -9.49 -4.22 -3.13
N GLY A 58 -10.09 -3.13 -2.62
CA GLY A 58 -11.36 -3.16 -1.89
C GLY A 58 -11.26 -3.84 -0.52
N LEU A 59 -10.05 -4.05 0.00
CA LEU A 59 -9.78 -4.69 1.29
C LEU A 59 -9.99 -3.74 2.47
N VAL A 60 -10.06 -2.43 2.21
CA VAL A 60 -10.31 -1.39 3.21
C VAL A 60 -11.48 -0.53 2.76
N LYS A 61 -12.36 -0.18 3.69
CA LYS A 61 -13.45 0.76 3.45
C LYS A 61 -12.89 2.18 3.38
N ASN A 62 -13.00 2.81 2.22
CA ASN A 62 -12.51 4.17 2.01
C ASN A 62 -13.18 5.20 2.94
N GLU A 63 -14.43 4.94 3.35
CA GLU A 63 -15.15 5.75 4.34
C GLU A 63 -14.39 5.87 5.66
N ASP A 64 -13.78 4.77 6.12
CA ASP A 64 -13.06 4.74 7.39
C ASP A 64 -11.70 5.46 7.25
N VAL A 65 -11.06 5.36 6.08
CA VAL A 65 -9.83 6.12 5.77
C VAL A 65 -10.10 7.63 5.79
N LEU A 66 -11.22 8.07 5.20
CA LEU A 66 -11.62 9.49 5.19
C LEU A 66 -11.93 10.01 6.59
N LYS A 67 -12.59 9.20 7.44
CA LYS A 67 -12.85 9.56 8.84
C LYS A 67 -11.55 9.74 9.62
N VAL A 68 -10.58 8.84 9.44
CA VAL A 68 -9.27 8.93 10.10
C VAL A 68 -8.52 10.18 9.64
N GLY A 69 -8.55 10.51 8.35
CA GLY A 69 -7.91 11.72 7.84
C GLY A 69 -8.54 13.03 8.32
N ALA A 70 -9.78 13.00 8.83
CA ALA A 70 -10.48 14.15 9.37
C ALA A 70 -10.30 14.36 10.89
N LEU A 71 -9.65 13.41 11.58
CA LEU A 71 -9.36 13.54 13.00
C LEU A 71 -8.20 14.52 13.23
N PRO A 72 -8.25 15.33 14.30
CA PRO A 72 -7.11 16.16 14.67
C PRO A 72 -5.90 15.27 14.98
N GLU A 73 -4.70 15.75 14.63
CA GLU A 73 -3.46 15.07 14.99
C GLU A 73 -3.43 14.90 16.51
N VAL A 74 -3.32 13.65 16.97
CA VAL A 74 -3.09 13.37 18.38
C VAL A 74 -1.64 13.74 18.64
N ASP A 75 -1.42 14.83 19.37
CA ASP A 75 -0.14 15.12 19.99
C ASP A 75 0.17 13.94 20.91
N ASN A 76 0.99 13.02 20.42
CA ASN A 76 1.65 12.05 21.28
C ASN A 76 2.74 12.86 21.99
N GLU A 77 2.35 13.54 23.06
CA GLU A 77 3.33 14.01 24.04
C GLU A 77 3.95 12.76 24.67
N ASP A 78 5.28 12.71 24.54
CA ASP A 78 6.24 11.91 25.29
C ASP A 78 6.86 10.65 24.62
N GLU A 79 8.16 10.87 24.33
CA GLU A 79 9.33 9.96 24.34
C GLU A 79 9.74 9.17 23.08
#